data_AF-A0A958R759-F1
#
_entry.id   AF-A0A958R759-F1
#
_cell.length_a   1.000
_cell.length_b   1.000
_cell.length_c   1.000
_cell.angle_alpha   90.00
_cell.angle_beta   90.00
_cell.angle_gamma   90.00
#
_symmetry.space_group_name_H-M   'P 1'
#
loop_
_entity.id
_entity.type
_entity.pdbx_description
1 polymer ?
#
loop_
_entity_poly.entity_id
_entity_poly.type
_entity_poly.pdbx_seq_one_letter_code
_entity_poly.pdbx_strand_id
1 'polypeptide(L)'
;MKKILMLISFLLISNHVLAFQTELLAKVVEAVKQARKIKTAANVEHASFLKAPKYASGVTQLGDAAKVESAVSSLGDRLHATWQVEARASGKTERFKPMKVDGKPITTEADLQKYLNNSNIPAEYRKRFKLMDDGKGNVVAHEDILNMPNRYLAPNNQFENTASAYNAVMFTDKWLAAGGKIDDTFMRAASSFVHDQWMARNGWAKDQSPELFKPFDQLSAKEAKKDTDIVNDALKMYYDKLSVSDVNKLKHAGSVLKGAGSGK
;
A
#
# COMPACT_ATOMS: atom_id res chain seq x y z
N MET A 1 31.16 10.16 -63.11
CA MET A 1 29.73 10.13 -62.74
C MET A 1 29.38 9.10 -61.64
N LYS A 2 29.67 7.80 -61.79
CA LYS A 2 29.30 6.78 -60.76
C LYS A 2 29.79 7.07 -59.33
N LYS A 3 31.02 7.57 -59.15
CA LYS A 3 31.58 7.92 -57.82
C LYS A 3 30.86 9.10 -57.15
N ILE A 4 30.36 10.06 -57.93
CA ILE A 4 29.63 11.25 -57.41
C ILE A 4 28.23 10.83 -56.96
N LEU A 5 27.54 9.97 -57.73
CA LEU A 5 26.25 9.40 -57.36
C LEU A 5 26.32 8.57 -56.07
N MET A 6 27.38 7.76 -55.90
CA MET A 6 27.60 7.00 -54.65
C MET A 6 27.80 7.90 -53.42
N LEU A 7 28.56 9.00 -53.57
CA LEU A 7 28.80 9.93 -52.47
C LEU A 7 27.51 10.66 -52.05
N ILE A 8 26.67 11.04 -53.02
CA ILE A 8 25.38 11.69 -52.76
C ILE A 8 24.42 10.72 -52.05
N SER A 9 24.34 9.46 -52.49
CA SER A 9 23.53 8.45 -51.81
C SER A 9 24.01 8.19 -50.39
N PHE A 10 25.33 8.16 -50.15
CA PHE A 10 25.88 7.97 -48.80
C PHE A 10 25.54 9.14 -47.87
N LEU A 11 25.67 10.38 -48.35
CA LEU A 11 25.32 11.57 -47.58
C LEU A 11 23.81 11.67 -47.28
N LEU A 12 22.95 11.25 -48.21
CA LEU A 12 21.49 11.20 -47.98
C LEU A 12 21.12 10.14 -46.94
N ILE A 13 21.74 8.96 -46.97
CA ILE A 13 21.54 7.90 -45.98
C ILE A 13 22.02 8.36 -44.60
N SER A 14 23.20 8.99 -44.51
CA SER A 14 23.72 9.51 -43.24
C SER A 14 22.81 10.59 -42.63
N ASN A 15 22.25 11.48 -43.46
CA ASN A 15 21.31 12.50 -42.98
C ASN A 15 19.98 11.89 -42.49
N HIS A 16 19.47 10.84 -43.14
CA HIS A 16 18.25 10.15 -42.69
C HIS A 16 18.47 9.33 -41.42
N VAL A 17 19.64 8.70 -41.26
CA VAL A 17 20.01 8.00 -40.02
C VAL A 17 20.13 8.98 -38.85
N LEU A 18 20.73 10.16 -39.07
CA LEU A 18 20.85 11.19 -38.03
C LEU A 18 19.50 11.80 -37.65
N ALA A 19 18.60 12.02 -38.62
CA ALA A 19 17.24 12.47 -38.38
C ALA A 19 16.42 11.43 -37.58
N PHE A 20 16.56 10.14 -37.92
CA PHE A 20 15.89 9.07 -37.20
C PHE A 20 16.41 8.92 -35.75
N GLN A 21 17.73 9.02 -35.55
CA GLN A 21 18.33 8.94 -34.22
C GLN A 21 17.92 10.12 -33.33
N THR A 22 17.83 11.33 -33.89
CA THR A 22 17.37 12.52 -33.15
C THR A 22 15.89 12.44 -32.76
N GLU A 23 15.03 11.93 -33.65
CA GLU A 23 13.62 11.71 -33.34
C GLU A 23 13.43 10.62 -32.27
N LEU A 24 14.19 9.51 -32.35
CA LEU A 24 14.16 8.45 -31.35
C LEU A 24 14.63 8.95 -29.98
N LEU A 25 15.70 9.75 -29.94
CA LEU A 25 16.21 10.33 -28.69
C LEU A 25 15.17 11.27 -28.07
N ALA A 26 14.48 12.09 -28.88
CA ALA A 26 13.42 12.97 -28.41
C ALA A 26 12.25 12.19 -27.81
N LYS A 27 11.84 11.08 -28.44
CA LYS A 27 10.79 10.18 -27.94
C LYS A 27 11.20 9.51 -26.61
N VAL A 28 12.44 9.06 -26.48
CA VAL A 28 12.97 8.49 -25.23
C VAL A 28 13.03 9.53 -24.11
N VAL A 29 13.49 10.75 -24.41
CA VAL A 29 13.53 11.85 -23.45
C VAL A 29 12.13 12.20 -22.96
N GLU A 30 11.13 12.26 -23.85
CA GLU A 30 9.75 12.51 -23.42
C GLU A 30 9.13 11.35 -22.64
N ALA A 31 9.42 10.09 -23.01
CA ALA A 31 9.01 8.93 -22.23
C ALA A 31 9.60 8.96 -20.80
N VAL A 32 10.88 9.33 -20.66
CA VAL A 32 11.54 9.48 -19.35
C VAL A 32 10.96 10.64 -18.55
N LYS A 33 10.64 11.78 -19.19
CA LYS A 33 9.95 12.90 -18.54
C LYS A 33 8.55 12.52 -18.08
N GLN A 34 7.79 11.78 -18.89
CA GLN A 34 6.46 11.28 -18.49
C GLN A 34 6.56 10.28 -17.34
N ALA A 35 7.50 9.33 -17.39
CA ALA A 35 7.75 8.38 -16.30
C ALA A 35 8.17 9.09 -14.99
N ARG A 36 8.99 10.15 -15.09
CA ARG A 36 9.33 11.00 -13.93
C ARG A 36 8.12 11.76 -13.41
N LYS A 37 7.27 12.33 -14.27
CA LYS A 37 6.02 12.98 -13.87
C LYS A 37 5.06 12.01 -13.16
N ILE A 38 4.94 10.78 -13.64
CA ILE A 38 4.14 9.72 -13.01
C ILE A 38 4.72 9.36 -11.62
N LYS A 39 6.04 9.19 -11.53
CA LYS A 39 6.73 8.89 -10.26
C LYS A 39 6.64 10.04 -9.25
N THR A 40 6.71 11.28 -9.72
CA THR A 40 6.54 12.47 -8.87
C THR A 40 5.07 12.67 -8.48
N ALA A 41 4.10 12.42 -9.36
CA ALA A 41 2.67 12.46 -9.02
C ALA A 41 2.31 11.39 -7.98
N ALA A 42 2.83 10.16 -8.13
CA ALA A 42 2.69 9.09 -7.14
C ALA A 42 3.32 9.43 -5.78
N ASN A 43 4.38 10.24 -5.76
CA ASN A 43 5.03 10.70 -4.53
C ASN A 43 4.37 11.96 -3.92
N VAL A 44 3.74 12.82 -4.74
CA VAL A 44 3.04 14.04 -4.31
C VAL A 44 1.62 13.72 -3.81
N GLU A 45 0.92 12.75 -4.40
CA GLU A 45 -0.34 12.23 -3.84
C GLU A 45 -0.11 11.53 -2.48
N HIS A 46 1.10 11.04 -2.22
CA HIS A 46 1.46 10.32 -1.00
C HIS A 46 1.60 11.22 0.23
N ALA A 47 2.16 12.43 0.11
CA ALA A 47 2.20 13.41 1.20
C ALA A 47 0.80 13.98 1.53
N SER A 48 -0.16 13.81 0.62
CA SER A 48 -1.57 14.15 0.79
C SER A 48 -2.46 12.97 1.19
N PHE A 49 -1.96 11.74 1.27
CA PHE A 49 -2.79 10.54 1.51
C PHE A 49 -3.48 10.54 2.88
N LEU A 50 -2.92 11.26 3.86
CA LEU A 50 -3.53 11.53 5.18
C LEU A 50 -4.15 12.95 5.29
N LYS A 51 -4.07 13.78 4.24
CA LYS A 51 -4.51 15.20 4.28
C LYS A 51 -5.43 15.63 3.13
N ALA A 52 -5.81 14.76 2.20
CA ALA A 52 -6.66 15.11 1.07
C ALA A 52 -8.16 14.93 1.41
N PRO A 53 -8.98 16.00 1.45
CA PRO A 53 -10.44 15.91 1.55
C PRO A 53 -11.09 15.40 0.25
N LYS A 54 -10.29 15.04 -0.76
CA LYS A 54 -10.72 14.90 -2.16
C LYS A 54 -11.36 13.55 -2.52
N TYR A 55 -11.45 12.62 -1.57
CA TYR A 55 -12.15 11.34 -1.76
C TYR A 55 -13.50 11.27 -1.02
N ALA A 56 -13.97 12.40 -0.47
CA ALA A 56 -15.27 12.55 0.18
C ALA A 56 -16.48 12.61 -0.78
N SER A 57 -16.29 12.45 -2.10
CA SER A 57 -17.38 12.59 -3.08
C SER A 57 -18.00 11.27 -3.57
N GLY A 58 -17.64 10.13 -2.96
CA GLY A 58 -18.34 8.87 -3.18
C GLY A 58 -19.15 8.53 -1.93
N VAL A 59 -20.44 8.22 -2.09
CA VAL A 59 -21.29 7.72 -1.00
C VAL A 59 -20.72 6.36 -0.56
N THR A 60 -19.92 6.35 0.50
CA THR A 60 -19.49 5.13 1.18
C THR A 60 -20.66 4.64 2.04
N GLN A 61 -20.83 3.33 2.21
CA GLN A 61 -21.85 2.83 3.15
C GLN A 61 -21.45 3.10 4.61
N LEU A 62 -20.16 3.33 4.88
CA LEU A 62 -19.70 3.87 6.15
C LEU A 62 -20.14 5.33 6.38
N GLY A 63 -20.45 6.08 5.32
CA GLY A 63 -21.08 7.41 5.35
C GLY A 63 -20.23 8.53 5.95
N ASP A 64 -19.03 8.22 6.46
CA ASP A 64 -18.16 9.16 7.18
C ASP A 64 -16.69 8.78 6.96
N ALA A 65 -15.90 9.72 6.42
CA ALA A 65 -14.47 9.56 6.20
C ALA A 65 -13.72 9.20 7.50
N ALA A 66 -14.18 9.71 8.65
CA ALA A 66 -13.60 9.41 9.95
C ALA A 66 -13.76 7.93 10.33
N LYS A 67 -14.85 7.28 9.92
CA LYS A 67 -15.04 5.84 10.16
C LYS A 67 -14.11 4.99 9.29
N VAL A 68 -13.91 5.39 8.03
CA VAL A 68 -12.92 4.72 7.15
C VAL A 68 -11.53 4.87 7.74
N GLU A 69 -11.13 6.08 8.14
CA GLU A 69 -9.82 6.33 8.76
C GLU A 69 -9.63 5.51 10.04
N SER A 70 -10.64 5.48 10.92
CA SER A 70 -10.62 4.66 12.14
C SER A 70 -10.50 3.16 11.86
N ALA A 71 -11.23 2.66 10.86
CA ALA A 71 -11.15 1.25 10.44
C ALA A 71 -9.76 0.92 9.87
N VAL A 72 -9.21 1.78 9.00
CA VAL A 72 -7.88 1.60 8.42
C VAL A 72 -6.79 1.64 9.48
N SER A 73 -6.85 2.59 10.41
CA SER A 73 -5.90 2.67 11.54
C SER A 73 -5.95 1.42 12.40
N SER A 74 -7.16 0.96 12.74
CA SER A 74 -7.35 -0.24 13.58
C SER A 74 -6.86 -1.51 12.87
N LEU A 75 -7.14 -1.65 11.57
CA LEU A 75 -6.69 -2.78 10.78
C LEU A 75 -5.17 -2.75 10.61
N GLY A 76 -4.58 -1.59 10.31
CA GLY A 76 -3.13 -1.43 10.20
C GLY A 76 -2.39 -1.87 11.48
N ASP A 77 -2.93 -1.50 12.65
CA ASP A 77 -2.43 -1.99 13.93
C ASP A 77 -2.52 -3.51 14.07
N ARG A 78 -3.63 -4.10 13.65
CA ARG A 78 -3.84 -5.54 13.72
C ARG A 78 -2.91 -6.32 12.80
N LEU A 79 -2.73 -5.85 11.56
CA LEU A 79 -1.78 -6.43 10.62
C LEU A 79 -0.35 -6.40 11.17
N HIS A 80 0.02 -5.27 11.76
CA HIS A 80 1.31 -5.13 12.42
C HIS A 80 1.45 -6.06 13.63
N ALA A 81 0.42 -6.16 14.49
CA ALA A 81 0.43 -7.05 15.64
C ALA A 81 0.60 -8.53 15.22
N THR A 82 -0.07 -8.97 14.15
CA THR A 82 0.13 -10.32 13.57
C THR A 82 1.59 -10.52 13.15
N TRP A 83 2.16 -9.57 12.42
CA TRP A 83 3.57 -9.63 12.04
C TRP A 83 4.49 -9.68 13.27
N GLN A 84 4.19 -8.92 14.33
CA GLN A 84 4.98 -8.92 15.56
C GLN A 84 4.95 -10.28 16.27
N VAL A 85 3.81 -11.00 16.25
CA VAL A 85 3.72 -12.36 16.80
C VAL A 85 4.65 -13.30 16.05
N GLU A 86 4.63 -13.30 14.72
CA GLU A 86 5.52 -14.13 13.91
C GLU A 86 7.00 -13.78 14.12
N ALA A 87 7.32 -12.48 14.20
CA ALA A 87 8.68 -12.02 14.46
C ALA A 87 9.20 -12.46 15.84
N ARG A 88 8.34 -12.43 16.87
CA ARG A 88 8.70 -12.94 18.21
C ARG A 88 8.82 -14.46 18.22
N ALA A 89 7.96 -15.18 17.49
CA ALA A 89 8.07 -16.62 17.34
C ALA A 89 9.38 -17.05 16.66
N SER A 90 9.99 -16.17 15.85
CA SER A 90 11.33 -16.38 15.29
C SER A 90 12.48 -15.97 16.22
N GLY A 91 12.21 -15.72 17.51
CA GLY A 91 13.21 -15.36 18.52
C GLY A 91 13.62 -13.89 18.54
N LYS A 92 12.98 -13.00 17.76
CA LYS A 92 13.32 -11.57 17.77
C LYS A 92 12.74 -10.89 19.01
N THR A 93 13.55 -10.09 19.68
CA THR A 93 13.14 -9.28 20.84
C THR A 93 13.00 -7.80 20.50
N GLU A 94 13.70 -7.34 19.47
CA GLU A 94 13.63 -5.98 18.92
C GLU A 94 13.80 -5.99 17.39
N ARG A 95 13.36 -4.91 16.75
CA ARG A 95 13.66 -4.67 15.33
C ARG A 95 13.69 -3.17 15.04
N PHE A 96 14.87 -2.58 15.09
CA PHE A 96 15.08 -1.19 14.72
C PHE A 96 15.07 -1.02 13.19
N LYS A 97 14.30 -0.04 12.69
CA LYS A 97 14.30 0.38 11.28
C LYS A 97 14.53 1.87 11.16
N PRO A 98 15.28 2.34 10.14
CA PRO A 98 15.41 3.76 9.87
C PRO A 98 14.03 4.41 9.71
N MET A 99 13.81 5.53 10.40
CA MET A 99 12.59 6.32 10.25
C MET A 99 12.82 7.53 9.34
N LYS A 100 11.77 7.92 8.62
CA LYS A 100 11.74 9.10 7.77
C LYS A 100 10.46 9.88 8.02
N VAL A 101 10.61 11.19 8.13
CA VAL A 101 9.49 12.14 8.22
C VAL A 101 9.55 13.02 6.98
N ASP A 102 8.45 13.15 6.27
CA ASP A 102 8.38 13.87 4.99
C ASP A 102 9.45 13.41 3.97
N GLY A 103 9.72 12.10 3.97
CA GLY A 103 10.70 11.46 3.09
C GLY A 103 12.17 11.68 3.49
N LYS A 104 12.45 12.43 4.58
CA LYS A 104 13.79 12.75 5.04
C LYS A 104 14.15 11.99 6.32
N PRO A 105 15.39 11.48 6.46
CA PRO A 105 15.85 10.94 7.73
C PRO A 105 15.98 12.06 8.77
N ILE A 106 15.72 11.72 10.04
CA ILE A 106 16.09 12.56 11.18
C ILE A 106 17.52 12.20 11.56
N THR A 107 18.42 13.18 11.64
CA THR A 107 19.86 12.93 11.84
C THR A 107 20.42 13.51 13.14
N THR A 108 19.60 14.26 13.90
CA THR A 108 20.04 14.93 15.14
C THR A 108 19.11 14.61 16.30
N GLU A 109 19.65 14.66 17.52
CA GLU A 109 18.85 14.41 18.74
C GLU A 109 17.80 15.50 18.93
N ALA A 110 18.15 16.76 18.63
CA ALA A 110 17.22 17.88 18.73
C ALA A 110 16.01 17.71 17.79
N ASP A 111 16.22 17.26 16.55
CA ASP A 111 15.14 16.99 15.60
C ASP A 111 14.30 15.78 16.01
N LEU A 112 14.93 14.73 16.58
CA LEU A 112 14.22 13.58 17.12
C LEU A 112 13.32 13.99 18.29
N GLN A 113 13.84 14.74 19.25
CA GLN A 113 13.04 15.24 20.38
C GLN A 113 11.91 16.16 19.91
N LYS A 114 12.17 17.03 18.93
CA LYS A 114 11.12 17.85 18.30
C LYS A 114 10.03 16.99 17.66
N TYR A 115 10.39 15.93 16.93
CA TYR A 115 9.43 14.99 16.36
C TYR A 115 8.60 14.31 17.46
N LEU A 116 9.24 13.78 18.51
CA LEU A 116 8.56 13.08 19.60
C LEU A 116 7.63 13.98 20.41
N ASN A 117 8.01 15.24 20.60
CA ASN A 117 7.18 16.23 21.32
C ASN A 117 5.99 16.71 20.50
N ASN A 118 6.13 16.78 19.18
CA ASN A 118 5.05 17.20 18.28
C ASN A 118 4.15 16.05 17.84
N SER A 119 4.54 14.80 18.12
CA SER A 119 3.77 13.61 17.79
C SER A 119 2.90 13.18 18.97
N ASN A 120 1.71 12.63 18.70
CA ASN A 120 0.85 12.02 19.71
C ASN A 120 1.35 10.63 20.14
N ILE A 121 2.66 10.47 20.35
CA ILE A 121 3.30 9.21 20.74
C ILE A 121 3.31 9.12 22.28
N PRO A 122 2.65 8.10 22.85
CA PRO A 122 2.66 7.86 24.30
C PRO A 122 4.07 7.72 24.87
N ALA A 123 4.26 8.19 26.10
CA ALA A 123 5.57 8.27 26.76
C ALA A 123 6.28 6.90 26.83
N GLU A 124 5.52 5.81 27.03
CA GLU A 124 6.03 4.45 27.09
C GLU A 124 6.67 3.96 25.77
N TYR A 125 6.30 4.55 24.63
CA TYR A 125 6.86 4.23 23.32
C TYR A 125 8.01 5.15 22.92
N ARG A 126 8.18 6.34 23.54
CA ARG A 126 9.25 7.27 23.17
C ARG A 126 10.66 6.67 23.33
N LYS A 127 10.85 5.77 24.30
CA LYS A 127 12.10 5.01 24.49
C LYS A 127 12.45 4.02 23.37
N ARG A 128 11.54 3.82 22.41
CA ARG A 128 11.70 2.93 21.26
C ARG A 128 12.33 3.64 20.05
N PHE A 129 12.67 4.91 20.20
CA PHE A 129 13.37 5.71 19.19
C PHE A 129 14.81 5.95 19.60
N LYS A 130 15.76 5.81 18.68
CA LYS A 130 17.20 6.01 18.93
C LYS A 130 17.91 6.48 17.66
N LEU A 131 18.96 7.29 17.81
CA LEU A 131 19.92 7.52 16.74
C LEU A 131 20.87 6.33 16.62
N MET A 132 21.02 5.79 15.41
CA MET A 132 21.89 4.64 15.12
C MET A 132 22.49 4.78 13.71
N ASP A 133 23.59 4.08 13.44
CA ASP A 133 24.16 3.98 12.09
C ASP A 133 23.18 3.24 11.14
N ASP A 134 22.95 3.77 9.95
CA ASP A 134 22.08 3.16 8.92
C ASP A 134 22.74 2.02 8.12
N GLY A 135 23.95 1.60 8.52
CA GLY A 135 24.79 0.63 7.81
C GLY A 135 25.54 1.24 6.62
N LYS A 136 25.45 2.57 6.43
CA LYS A 136 26.14 3.32 5.37
C LYS A 136 27.00 4.45 5.95
N GLY A 137 27.23 4.44 7.26
CA GLY A 137 28.02 5.45 7.96
C GLY A 137 27.25 6.74 8.27
N ASN A 138 25.91 6.75 8.12
CA ASN A 138 25.09 7.88 8.54
C ASN A 138 24.39 7.57 9.84
N VAL A 139 24.47 8.50 10.81
CA VAL A 139 23.66 8.42 12.03
C VAL A 139 22.27 8.97 11.74
N VAL A 140 21.26 8.11 11.82
CA VAL A 140 19.85 8.46 11.60
C VAL A 140 18.96 7.89 12.70
N ALA A 141 17.80 8.49 12.90
CA ALA A 141 16.81 7.97 13.82
C ALA A 141 16.25 6.64 13.31
N HIS A 142 16.12 5.72 14.24
CA HIS A 142 15.51 4.41 14.09
C HIS A 142 14.42 4.24 15.13
N GLU A 143 13.41 3.44 14.80
CA GLU A 143 12.36 3.04 15.73
C GLU A 143 12.26 1.52 15.82
N ASP A 144 11.98 1.01 17.02
CA ASP A 144 11.77 -0.41 17.29
C ASP A 144 10.36 -0.83 16.87
N ILE A 145 10.20 -1.14 15.59
CA ILE A 145 8.92 -1.50 15.00
C ILE A 145 8.32 -2.77 15.62
N LEU A 146 9.12 -3.61 16.27
CA LEU A 146 8.62 -4.83 16.93
C LEU A 146 7.87 -4.54 18.24
N ASN A 147 8.19 -3.44 18.92
CA ASN A 147 7.67 -3.14 20.25
C ASN A 147 6.81 -1.87 20.29
N MET A 148 6.21 -1.53 19.15
CA MET A 148 5.34 -0.38 18.97
C MET A 148 4.12 -0.73 18.11
N PRO A 149 2.91 -0.24 18.45
CA PRO A 149 1.75 -0.28 17.57
C PRO A 149 2.02 0.43 16.24
N ASN A 150 1.36 -0.01 15.16
CA ASN A 150 1.52 0.58 13.83
C ASN A 150 1.23 2.08 13.86
N ARG A 151 0.13 2.51 14.49
CA ARG A 151 -0.32 3.91 14.55
C ARG A 151 0.71 4.90 15.12
N TYR A 152 1.73 4.42 15.84
CA TYR A 152 2.76 5.26 16.45
C TYR A 152 4.10 5.20 15.72
N LEU A 153 4.24 4.37 14.67
CA LEU A 153 5.48 4.32 13.89
C LEU A 153 5.64 5.60 13.05
N ALA A 154 6.82 5.85 12.50
CA ALA A 154 7.01 6.86 11.49
C ALA A 154 6.24 6.50 10.19
N PRO A 155 5.76 7.48 9.41
CA PRO A 155 4.92 7.22 8.23
C PRO A 155 5.50 6.20 7.25
N ASN A 156 6.82 6.20 7.05
CA ASN A 156 7.47 5.26 6.14
C ASN A 156 7.42 3.80 6.64
N ASN A 157 7.38 3.58 7.96
CA ASN A 157 7.30 2.25 8.55
C ASN A 157 5.84 1.82 8.81
N GLN A 158 4.90 2.77 8.92
CA GLN A 158 3.45 2.50 8.90
C GLN A 158 2.93 2.06 7.53
N PHE A 159 3.62 2.49 6.47
CA PHE A 159 3.06 2.56 5.13
C PHE A 159 2.46 1.24 4.63
N GLU A 160 3.20 0.14 4.69
CA GLU A 160 2.73 -1.13 4.12
C GLU A 160 1.46 -1.65 4.81
N ASN A 161 1.43 -1.65 6.15
CA ASN A 161 0.25 -2.09 6.90
C ASN A 161 -0.95 -1.17 6.65
N THR A 162 -0.72 0.14 6.61
CA THR A 162 -1.78 1.14 6.39
C THR A 162 -2.34 1.05 4.97
N ALA A 163 -1.48 0.87 3.97
CA ALA A 163 -1.89 0.73 2.58
C ALA A 163 -2.66 -0.57 2.34
N SER A 164 -2.23 -1.70 2.91
CA SER A 164 -2.97 -2.96 2.82
C SER A 164 -4.33 -2.88 3.53
N ALA A 165 -4.35 -2.28 4.72
CA ALA A 165 -5.59 -2.03 5.46
C ALA A 165 -6.57 -1.16 4.66
N TYR A 166 -6.10 -0.04 4.09
CA TYR A 166 -6.90 0.85 3.26
C TYR A 166 -7.51 0.12 2.06
N ASN A 167 -6.70 -0.63 1.31
CA ASN A 167 -7.18 -1.35 0.13
C ASN A 167 -8.27 -2.37 0.47
N ALA A 168 -8.09 -3.12 1.56
CA ALA A 168 -9.08 -4.10 2.01
C ALA A 168 -10.40 -3.45 2.48
N VAL A 169 -10.31 -2.40 3.30
CA VAL A 169 -11.49 -1.65 3.79
C VAL A 169 -12.24 -0.99 2.62
N MET A 170 -11.52 -0.34 1.70
CA MET A 170 -12.12 0.34 0.56
C MET A 170 -12.76 -0.62 -0.43
N PHE A 171 -12.12 -1.76 -0.72
CA PHE A 171 -12.71 -2.77 -1.58
C PHE A 171 -14.01 -3.32 -0.95
N THR A 172 -13.95 -3.65 0.34
CA THR A 172 -15.09 -4.14 1.12
C THR A 172 -16.26 -3.15 1.09
N ASP A 173 -16.00 -1.88 1.42
CA ASP A 173 -17.02 -0.84 1.44
C ASP A 173 -17.68 -0.66 0.07
N LYS A 174 -16.88 -0.58 -1.00
CA LYS A 174 -17.39 -0.44 -2.38
C LYS A 174 -18.22 -1.65 -2.81
N TRP A 175 -17.79 -2.86 -2.48
CA TRP A 175 -18.51 -4.08 -2.83
C TRP A 175 -19.88 -4.13 -2.16
N LEU A 176 -19.92 -3.85 -0.85
CA LEU A 176 -21.16 -3.85 -0.08
C LEU A 176 -22.09 -2.69 -0.47
N ALA A 177 -21.52 -1.51 -0.75
CA ALA A 177 -22.26 -0.36 -1.27
C ALA A 177 -22.94 -0.63 -2.61
N ALA A 178 -22.34 -1.47 -3.46
CA ALA A 178 -22.92 -1.91 -4.72
C ALA A 178 -23.97 -3.04 -4.55
N GLY A 179 -24.30 -3.44 -3.33
CA GLY A 179 -25.21 -4.55 -3.05
C GLY A 179 -24.58 -5.94 -3.25
N GLY A 180 -23.25 -6.01 -3.32
CA GLY A 180 -22.52 -7.26 -3.42
C GLY A 180 -22.71 -8.13 -2.17
N LYS A 181 -22.67 -9.44 -2.36
CA LYS A 181 -22.79 -10.44 -1.27
C LYS A 181 -21.40 -10.84 -0.78
N ILE A 182 -21.30 -11.20 0.49
CA ILE A 182 -20.08 -11.80 1.04
C ILE A 182 -20.17 -13.30 0.81
N ASP A 183 -19.50 -13.74 -0.25
CA ASP A 183 -19.37 -15.14 -0.66
C ASP A 183 -17.93 -15.40 -1.15
N ASP A 184 -17.68 -16.59 -1.68
CA ASP A 184 -16.36 -16.96 -2.19
C ASP A 184 -15.89 -16.06 -3.35
N THR A 185 -16.84 -15.48 -4.11
CA THR A 185 -16.52 -14.53 -5.19
C THR A 185 -15.99 -13.23 -4.60
N PHE A 186 -16.65 -12.70 -3.57
CA PHE A 186 -16.14 -11.56 -2.82
C PHE A 186 -14.75 -11.83 -2.24
N MET A 187 -14.60 -12.94 -1.51
CA MET A 187 -13.35 -13.26 -0.83
C MET A 187 -12.19 -13.36 -1.83
N ARG A 188 -12.39 -14.07 -2.94
CA ARG A 188 -11.37 -14.16 -3.99
C ARG A 188 -11.05 -12.80 -4.61
N ALA A 189 -12.07 -12.02 -4.96
CA ALA A 189 -11.87 -10.72 -5.63
C ALA A 189 -11.15 -9.72 -4.72
N ALA A 190 -11.55 -9.64 -3.45
CA ALA A 190 -10.94 -8.75 -2.46
C ALA A 190 -9.49 -9.15 -2.16
N SER A 191 -9.21 -10.45 -1.96
CA SER A 191 -7.85 -10.93 -1.67
C SER A 191 -6.92 -10.72 -2.86
N SER A 192 -7.39 -11.02 -4.08
CA SER A 192 -6.63 -10.75 -5.30
C SER A 192 -6.34 -9.26 -5.47
N PHE A 193 -7.31 -8.39 -5.19
CA PHE A 193 -7.09 -6.95 -5.23
C PHE A 193 -6.02 -6.50 -4.23
N VAL A 194 -6.08 -6.96 -2.98
CA VAL A 194 -5.08 -6.63 -1.95
C VAL A 194 -3.68 -7.08 -2.40
N HIS A 195 -3.57 -8.29 -2.95
CA HIS A 195 -2.33 -8.84 -3.48
C HIS A 195 -1.75 -8.02 -4.64
N ASP A 196 -2.57 -7.71 -5.64
CA ASP A 196 -2.17 -6.90 -6.80
C ASP A 196 -1.68 -5.51 -6.37
N GLN A 197 -2.37 -4.90 -5.41
CA GLN A 197 -1.97 -3.62 -4.83
C GLN A 197 -0.64 -3.74 -4.08
N TRP A 198 -0.41 -4.83 -3.34
CA TRP A 198 0.87 -5.08 -2.67
C TRP A 198 2.01 -5.24 -3.67
N MET A 199 1.83 -6.06 -4.73
CA MET A 199 2.83 -6.26 -5.78
C MET A 199 3.21 -4.95 -6.47
N ALA A 200 2.22 -4.10 -6.79
CA ALA A 200 2.46 -2.82 -7.46
C ALA A 200 3.36 -1.88 -6.65
N ARG A 201 3.25 -1.90 -5.32
CA ARG A 201 4.10 -1.10 -4.40
C ARG A 201 5.45 -1.75 -4.14
N ASN A 202 5.49 -3.07 -4.08
CA ASN A 202 6.64 -3.84 -3.62
C ASN A 202 7.49 -4.41 -4.76
N GLY A 203 7.43 -3.85 -5.97
CA GLY A 203 8.15 -4.36 -7.15
C GLY A 203 9.66 -4.61 -6.96
N TRP A 204 10.30 -3.96 -5.98
CA TRP A 204 11.68 -4.24 -5.56
C TRP A 204 11.89 -5.69 -5.05
N ALA A 205 10.84 -6.35 -4.54
CA ALA A 205 10.88 -7.71 -4.03
C ALA A 205 10.76 -8.77 -5.13
N LYS A 206 10.51 -8.37 -6.40
CA LYS A 206 10.28 -9.30 -7.50
C LYS A 206 11.43 -10.30 -7.71
N ASP A 207 12.65 -9.80 -7.66
CA ASP A 207 13.84 -10.63 -7.88
C ASP A 207 14.19 -11.48 -6.64
N GLN A 208 13.84 -10.99 -5.44
CA GLN A 208 14.12 -11.67 -4.16
C GLN A 208 13.05 -12.68 -3.77
N SER A 209 11.83 -12.54 -4.28
CA SER A 209 10.67 -13.35 -3.94
C SER A 209 9.75 -13.51 -5.15
N PRO A 210 10.23 -14.10 -6.26
CA PRO A 210 9.48 -14.20 -7.51
C PRO A 210 8.17 -15.00 -7.35
N GLU A 211 8.14 -15.93 -6.40
CA GLU A 211 6.95 -16.71 -6.03
C GLU A 211 5.79 -15.83 -5.52
N LEU A 212 6.09 -14.66 -4.92
CA LEU A 212 5.08 -13.69 -4.48
C LEU A 212 4.60 -12.79 -5.62
N PHE A 213 5.27 -12.81 -6.78
CA PHE A 213 4.91 -11.99 -7.95
C PHE A 213 4.08 -12.77 -8.98
N LYS A 214 3.41 -13.82 -8.52
CA LYS A 214 2.43 -14.58 -9.30
C LYS A 214 1.02 -14.03 -9.06
N PRO A 215 0.08 -14.22 -10.01
CA PRO A 215 -1.33 -13.93 -9.77
C PRO A 215 -1.84 -14.65 -8.51
N PHE A 216 -2.81 -14.04 -7.81
CA PHE A 216 -3.31 -14.56 -6.53
C PHE A 216 -3.69 -16.05 -6.56
N ASP A 217 -4.39 -16.50 -7.61
CA ASP A 217 -4.81 -17.90 -7.76
C ASP A 217 -3.64 -18.89 -8.00
N GLN A 218 -2.44 -18.39 -8.25
CA GLN A 218 -1.23 -19.18 -8.45
C GLN A 218 -0.31 -19.17 -7.22
N LEU A 219 -0.68 -18.45 -6.16
CA LEU A 219 0.05 -18.47 -4.91
C LEU A 219 -0.14 -19.81 -4.19
N SER A 220 0.83 -20.16 -3.35
CA SER A 220 0.62 -21.24 -2.38
C SER A 220 -0.52 -20.86 -1.42
N ALA A 221 -1.23 -21.87 -0.89
CA ALA A 221 -2.30 -21.64 0.08
C ALA A 221 -1.85 -20.81 1.30
N LYS A 222 -0.59 -20.97 1.73
CA LYS A 222 -0.01 -20.20 2.83
C LYS A 222 0.15 -18.71 2.51
N GLU A 223 0.58 -18.40 1.29
CA GLU A 223 0.78 -17.00 0.87
C GLU A 223 -0.57 -16.33 0.57
N ALA A 224 -1.46 -16.99 -0.17
CA ALA A 224 -2.82 -16.50 -0.42
C ALA A 224 -3.64 -16.27 0.87
N LYS A 225 -3.36 -17.06 1.92
CA LYS A 225 -4.00 -16.89 3.22
C LYS A 225 -3.68 -15.53 3.85
N LYS A 226 -2.51 -14.95 3.61
CA LYS A 226 -2.14 -13.64 4.19
C LYS A 226 -3.06 -12.54 3.69
N ASP A 227 -3.30 -12.44 2.38
CA ASP A 227 -4.23 -11.47 1.81
C ASP A 227 -5.68 -11.74 2.23
N THR A 228 -6.05 -13.03 2.29
CA THR A 228 -7.38 -13.46 2.74
C THR A 228 -7.63 -13.11 4.22
N ASP A 229 -6.62 -13.22 5.08
CA ASP A 229 -6.72 -12.82 6.48
C ASP A 229 -6.88 -11.31 6.62
N ILE A 230 -6.18 -10.51 5.79
CA ILE A 230 -6.36 -9.06 5.72
C ILE A 230 -7.82 -8.71 5.37
N VAL A 231 -8.40 -9.36 4.35
CA VAL A 231 -9.78 -9.13 3.93
C VAL A 231 -10.78 -9.57 5.01
N ASN A 232 -10.58 -10.73 5.62
CA ASN A 232 -11.42 -11.21 6.72
C ASN A 232 -11.42 -10.24 7.90
N ASP A 233 -10.27 -9.65 8.20
CA ASP A 233 -10.15 -8.69 9.30
C ASP A 233 -10.77 -7.33 8.93
N ALA A 234 -10.67 -6.90 7.67
CA ALA A 234 -11.40 -5.74 7.18
C ALA A 234 -12.92 -5.93 7.29
N LEU A 235 -13.44 -7.12 6.92
CA LEU A 235 -14.85 -7.48 7.06
C LEU A 235 -15.33 -7.39 8.51
N LYS A 236 -14.58 -7.96 9.46
CA LYS A 236 -14.91 -7.89 10.89
C LYS A 236 -15.02 -6.44 11.35
N MET A 237 -14.04 -5.61 10.98
CA MET A 237 -14.07 -4.19 11.33
C MET A 237 -15.21 -3.43 10.68
N TYR A 238 -15.57 -3.79 9.45
CA TYR A 238 -16.74 -3.23 8.78
C TYR A 238 -18.01 -3.55 9.59
N TYR A 239 -18.23 -4.82 9.93
CA TYR A 239 -19.41 -5.26 10.69
C TYR A 239 -19.47 -4.74 12.12
N ASP A 240 -18.34 -4.69 12.83
CA ASP A 240 -18.27 -4.18 14.21
C ASP A 240 -18.57 -2.68 14.27
N LYS A 241 -18.42 -1.96 13.16
CA LYS A 241 -18.66 -0.51 13.05
C LYS A 241 -20.00 -0.16 12.40
N LEU A 242 -20.72 -1.13 11.85
CA LEU A 242 -22.08 -0.96 11.38
C LEU A 242 -23.05 -0.90 12.58
N SER A 243 -24.06 -0.03 12.48
CA SER A 243 -25.13 -0.03 13.49
C SER A 243 -25.88 -1.37 13.45
N VAL A 244 -26.52 -1.76 14.56
CA VAL A 244 -27.35 -2.98 14.61
C VAL A 244 -28.41 -2.99 13.49
N SER A 245 -28.96 -1.82 13.13
CA SER A 245 -29.89 -1.67 12.01
C SER A 245 -29.26 -1.95 10.64
N ASP A 246 -28.00 -1.58 10.42
CA ASP A 246 -27.31 -1.82 9.15
C ASP A 246 -26.86 -3.29 9.04
N VAL A 247 -26.43 -3.89 10.15
CA VAL A 247 -26.17 -5.34 10.24
C VAL A 247 -27.45 -6.13 9.94
N ASN A 248 -28.62 -5.69 10.42
CA ASN A 248 -29.89 -6.36 10.15
C ASN A 248 -30.35 -6.20 8.69
N LYS A 249 -30.07 -5.07 8.03
CA LYS A 249 -30.32 -4.91 6.58
C LYS A 249 -29.44 -5.85 5.75
N LEU A 250 -28.17 -6.01 6.11
CA LEU A 250 -27.25 -6.96 5.46
C LEU A 250 -27.62 -8.42 5.74
N LYS A 251 -28.07 -8.73 6.97
CA LYS A 251 -28.61 -10.06 7.31
C LYS A 251 -29.89 -10.38 6.56
N HIS A 252 -30.78 -9.40 6.31
CA HIS A 252 -31.99 -9.62 5.50
C HIS A 252 -31.70 -9.72 4.00
N ALA A 253 -30.68 -9.03 3.48
CA ALA A 253 -30.16 -9.29 2.13
C ALA A 253 -29.59 -10.71 1.99
N GLY A 254 -29.06 -11.29 3.09
CA GLY A 254 -28.64 -12.69 3.18
C GLY A 254 -29.74 -13.70 3.54
N SER A 255 -30.82 -13.30 4.23
CA SER A 255 -31.84 -14.23 4.77
C SER A 255 -32.92 -14.63 3.76
N VAL A 256 -32.93 -14.06 2.56
CA VAL A 256 -33.71 -14.63 1.43
C VAL A 256 -33.18 -16.03 1.05
N LEU A 257 -32.00 -16.43 1.52
CA LEU A 257 -31.32 -17.71 1.21
C LEU A 257 -31.65 -18.91 2.13
N LYS A 258 -32.72 -18.88 2.93
CA LYS A 258 -33.22 -20.11 3.61
C LYS A 258 -34.70 -20.44 3.38
N GLY A 259 -35.43 -19.65 2.58
CA GLY A 259 -36.88 -19.84 2.36
C GLY A 259 -37.29 -20.38 0.98
N ALA A 260 -36.42 -20.37 -0.03
CA ALA A 260 -36.80 -20.70 -1.41
C ALA A 260 -36.42 -22.14 -1.83
N GLY A 261 -36.52 -23.10 -0.90
CA GLY A 261 -36.06 -24.49 -1.13
C GLY A 261 -36.85 -25.56 -0.40
N SER A 262 -38.14 -25.34 -0.09
CA SER A 262 -39.04 -26.42 0.33
C SER A 262 -40.51 -26.00 0.19
N GLY A 263 -41.03 -26.09 -1.04
CA GLY A 263 -42.45 -26.03 -1.34
C GLY A 263 -42.71 -27.04 -2.45
N LYS A 264 -43.56 -28.02 -2.15
CA LYS A 264 -43.88 -29.23 -2.94
C LYS A 264 -44.24 -28.97 -4.39
#